data_AF-A0A7X9DFS2-F1
#
_entry.id   AF-A0A7X9DFS2-F1
#
_cell.length_a   1.000
_cell.length_b   1.000
_cell.length_c   1.000
_cell.angle_alpha   90.00
_cell.angle_beta   90.00
_cell.angle_gamma   90.00
#
_symmetry.space_group_name_H-M   'P 1'
#
loop_
_entity.id
_entity.type
_entity.pdbx_description
1 polymer ?
#
loop_
_entity_poly.entity_id
_entity_poly.type
_entity_poly.pdbx_seq_one_letter_code
_entity_poly.pdbx_strand_id
1 'polypeptide(L)'
;QCEAALRQQSLSLSLNIEEIWIDVLQNIQVMLPQRLHKSRAHRFCAYYHKNVKFGHTLFSSIRQCNEINDMIVLIKNYFKRNEEERINIV
;
A
#
# COMPACT_ATOMS: atom_id res chain seq x y z
N GLN A 1 11.02 -18.47 13.85
CA GLN A 1 9.63 -17.98 13.69
C GLN A 1 8.59 -19.07 13.88
N CYS A 2 8.82 -20.32 13.46
CA CYS A 2 7.90 -21.45 13.74
C CYS A 2 7.72 -21.82 15.23
N GLU A 3 8.69 -21.55 16.10
CA GLU A 3 8.63 -21.90 17.52
C GLU A 3 7.62 -21.10 18.34
N ALA A 4 7.29 -19.87 17.94
CA ALA A 4 6.34 -19.03 18.66
C ALA A 4 4.88 -19.50 18.45
N ALA A 5 4.57 -20.03 17.26
CA ALA A 5 3.25 -20.61 16.95
C ALA A 5 2.96 -21.87 17.79
N LEU A 6 4.02 -22.62 18.16
CA LEU A 6 3.93 -23.79 19.04
C LEU A 6 3.66 -23.44 20.52
N ARG A 7 3.88 -22.18 20.92
CA ARG A 7 3.76 -21.72 22.33
C ARG A 7 2.45 -21.00 22.66
N GLN A 8 1.50 -20.90 21.72
CA GLN A 8 0.25 -20.12 21.87
C GLN A 8 0.49 -18.68 22.37
N GLN A 9 1.67 -18.11 22.12
CA GLN A 9 1.91 -16.70 22.40
C GLN A 9 1.30 -15.86 21.27
N SER A 10 0.52 -14.85 21.65
CA SER A 10 0.05 -13.82 20.72
C SER A 10 1.25 -13.21 20.01
N LEU A 11 1.37 -13.49 18.72
CA LEU A 11 2.39 -12.89 17.88
C LEU A 11 1.81 -11.59 17.32
N SER A 12 2.21 -10.45 17.85
CA SER A 12 1.84 -9.16 17.26
C SER A 12 2.68 -8.93 16.01
N LEU A 13 2.02 -8.83 14.86
CA LEU A 13 2.67 -8.51 13.60
C LEU A 13 2.51 -7.02 13.33
N SER A 14 3.62 -6.30 13.26
CA SER A 14 3.64 -4.89 12.85
C SER A 14 3.89 -4.80 11.35
N LEU A 15 2.96 -4.19 10.62
CA LEU A 15 3.03 -4.00 9.17
C LEU A 15 3.11 -2.52 8.84
N ASN A 16 4.10 -2.15 8.03
CA ASN A 16 4.22 -0.81 7.45
C ASN A 16 3.41 -0.72 6.17
N ILE A 17 2.22 -0.13 6.26
CA ILE A 17 1.26 -0.05 5.15
C ILE A 17 1.79 0.83 4.01
N GLU A 18 2.49 1.92 4.32
CA GLU A 18 3.06 2.81 3.31
C GLU A 18 4.12 2.10 2.47
N GLU A 19 5.05 1.43 3.13
CA GLU A 19 6.17 0.71 2.50
C GLU A 19 5.66 -0.41 1.60
N ILE A 20 4.77 -1.27 2.12
CA ILE A 20 4.17 -2.35 1.33
C ILE A 20 3.44 -1.81 0.10
N TRP A 21 2.72 -0.69 0.24
CA TRP A 21 2.00 -0.09 -0.89
C TRP A 21 2.98 0.37 -1.98
N ILE A 22 4.02 1.11 -1.60
CA ILE A 22 5.02 1.65 -2.53
C ILE A 22 5.78 0.51 -3.21
N ASP A 23 6.19 -0.51 -2.45
CA ASP A 23 6.93 -1.65 -2.97
C ASP A 23 6.13 -2.42 -4.02
N VAL A 24 4.83 -2.65 -3.79
CA VAL A 24 3.98 -3.33 -4.79
C VAL A 24 3.87 -2.49 -6.06
N LEU A 25 3.72 -1.17 -5.94
CA LEU A 25 3.66 -0.28 -7.10
C LEU A 25 4.97 -0.27 -7.90
N GLN A 26 6.11 -0.23 -7.21
CA GLN A 26 7.43 -0.32 -7.84
C GLN A 26 7.64 -1.69 -8.50
N ASN A 27 7.23 -2.77 -7.85
CA ASN A 27 7.29 -4.12 -8.40
C ASN A 27 6.43 -4.25 -9.67
N ILE A 28 5.27 -3.57 -9.74
CA ILE A 28 4.48 -3.49 -10.98
C ILE A 28 5.29 -2.84 -12.10
N GLN A 29 6.03 -1.76 -11.82
CA GLN A 29 6.88 -1.11 -12.83
C GLN A 29 8.00 -2.01 -13.34
N VAL A 30 8.64 -2.75 -12.43
CA VAL A 30 9.80 -3.60 -12.73
C VAL A 30 9.40 -4.91 -13.41
N MET A 31 8.33 -5.55 -12.94
CA MET A 31 8.00 -6.93 -13.33
C MET A 31 7.00 -7.03 -14.48
N LEU A 32 6.20 -5.99 -14.74
CA LEU A 32 5.14 -6.04 -15.74
C LEU A 32 5.45 -5.15 -16.96
N PRO A 33 4.95 -5.51 -18.15
CA PRO A 33 5.00 -4.63 -19.31
C PRO A 33 4.31 -3.28 -19.06
N GLN A 34 4.88 -2.19 -19.58
CA GLN A 34 4.40 -0.82 -19.38
C GLN A 34 2.90 -0.63 -19.68
N ARG A 35 2.39 -1.27 -20.74
CA ARG A 35 0.96 -1.24 -21.12
C ARG A 35 0.01 -1.75 -20.02
N LEU A 36 0.52 -2.50 -19.04
CA LEU A 36 -0.25 -3.05 -17.93
C LEU A 36 -0.13 -2.22 -16.65
N HIS A 37 0.86 -1.32 -16.53
CA HIS A 37 1.17 -0.60 -15.29
C HIS A 37 -0.06 0.09 -14.70
N LYS A 38 -0.72 0.95 -15.49
CA LYS A 38 -1.91 1.70 -15.04
C LYS A 38 -3.02 0.78 -14.53
N SER A 39 -3.41 -0.22 -15.33
CA SER A 39 -4.53 -1.10 -14.97
C SER A 39 -4.23 -1.94 -13.74
N ARG A 40 -2.99 -2.42 -13.58
CA ARG A 40 -2.56 -3.25 -12.45
C ARG A 40 -2.38 -2.43 -11.18
N ALA A 41 -1.78 -1.25 -11.28
CA ALA A 41 -1.64 -0.33 -10.16
C ALA A 41 -3.01 0.14 -9.64
N HIS A 42 -3.91 0.59 -10.53
CA HIS A 42 -5.26 1.01 -10.12
C HIS A 42 -6.05 -0.12 -9.48
N ARG A 43 -5.96 -1.35 -10.03
CA ARG A 43 -6.62 -2.51 -9.42
C ARG A 43 -6.08 -2.80 -8.03
N PHE A 44 -4.75 -2.76 -7.83
CA PHE A 44 -4.16 -2.94 -6.51
C PHE A 44 -4.63 -1.86 -5.53
N CYS A 45 -4.51 -0.58 -5.90
CA CYS A 45 -4.93 0.55 -5.07
C CYS A 45 -6.42 0.48 -4.69
N ALA A 46 -7.29 -0.04 -5.58
CA ALA A 46 -8.73 -0.22 -5.31
C ALA A 46 -9.03 -1.16 -4.13
N TYR A 47 -8.14 -2.11 -3.84
CA TYR A 47 -8.27 -2.99 -2.68
C TYR A 47 -7.47 -2.47 -1.48
N TYR A 48 -6.24 -2.03 -1.73
CA TYR A 48 -5.29 -1.73 -0.67
C TYR A 48 -5.61 -0.44 0.10
N HIS A 49 -6.35 0.50 -0.51
CA HIS A 49 -6.77 1.73 0.17
C HIS A 49 -7.65 1.50 1.40
N LYS A 50 -8.22 0.31 1.58
CA LYS A 50 -9.07 -0.01 2.73
C LYS A 50 -8.29 -0.14 4.04
N ASN A 51 -6.96 -0.21 3.98
CA ASN A 51 -6.09 -0.25 5.16
C ASN A 51 -5.89 1.12 5.83
N VAL A 52 -6.39 2.20 5.22
CA VAL A 52 -6.22 3.57 5.72
C VAL A 52 -7.58 4.26 5.87
N LYS A 53 -7.73 5.09 6.90
CA LYS A 53 -9.01 5.68 7.34
C LYS A 53 -9.64 6.56 6.26
N PHE A 54 -8.83 7.39 5.61
CA PHE A 54 -9.28 8.31 4.55
C PHE A 54 -8.95 7.77 3.15
N GLY A 55 -8.87 6.45 3.01
CA GLY A 55 -8.47 5.78 1.78
C GLY A 55 -9.37 6.02 0.57
N HIS A 56 -10.66 6.29 0.78
CA HIS A 56 -11.58 6.62 -0.32
C HIS A 56 -11.19 7.93 -1.03
N THR A 57 -10.81 8.95 -0.27
CA THR A 57 -10.37 10.24 -0.80
C THR A 57 -9.02 10.12 -1.51
N LEU A 58 -8.09 9.38 -0.90
CA LEU A 58 -6.80 9.06 -1.50
C LEU A 58 -6.99 8.31 -2.82
N PHE A 59 -7.82 7.27 -2.85
CA PHE A 59 -8.06 6.46 -4.04
C PHE A 59 -8.74 7.25 -5.16
N SER A 60 -9.64 8.17 -4.82
CA SER A 60 -10.28 9.06 -5.80
C SER A 60 -9.25 9.93 -6.53
N SER A 61 -8.21 10.36 -5.80
CA SER A 61 -7.08 11.10 -6.38
C SER A 61 -6.18 10.18 -7.23
N ILE A 62 -5.83 9.00 -6.70
CA ILE A 62 -5.02 7.99 -7.41
C ILE A 62 -5.66 7.57 -8.74
N ARG A 63 -6.99 7.49 -8.81
CA ARG A 63 -7.72 7.09 -10.03
C ARG A 63 -7.48 8.05 -11.20
N GLN A 64 -7.11 9.31 -10.92
CA GLN A 64 -6.79 10.29 -11.96
C GLN A 64 -5.34 10.18 -12.46
N CYS A 65 -4.47 9.46 -11.75
CA CYS A 65 -3.08 9.28 -12.16
C CYS A 65 -2.98 8.32 -13.36
N ASN A 66 -2.10 8.67 -14.30
CA ASN A 66 -1.74 7.80 -15.42
C ASN A 66 -0.48 6.99 -15.12
N GLU A 67 0.46 7.58 -14.40
CA GLU A 67 1.75 6.99 -14.08
C GLU A 67 1.83 6.54 -12.63
N ILE A 68 2.54 5.44 -12.38
CA ILE A 68 2.73 4.90 -11.03
C ILE A 68 3.48 5.89 -10.12
N ASN A 69 4.43 6.64 -10.67
CA ASN A 69 5.19 7.64 -9.91
C ASN A 69 4.28 8.71 -9.29
N ASP A 70 3.26 9.16 -10.03
CA ASP A 70 2.28 10.13 -9.51
C ASP A 70 1.48 9.53 -8.34
N MET A 71 1.11 8.26 -8.44
CA MET A 71 0.41 7.53 -7.37
C MET A 71 1.27 7.45 -6.12
N ILE A 72 2.56 7.13 -6.26
CA ILE A 72 3.51 7.05 -5.15
C ILE A 72 3.65 8.41 -4.46
N VAL A 73 3.71 9.52 -5.20
CA VAL A 73 3.77 10.87 -4.61
C VAL A 73 2.51 11.17 -3.77
N LEU A 74 1.32 10.81 -4.26
CA LEU A 74 0.09 10.97 -3.50
C LEU A 74 0.07 10.14 -2.22
N ILE A 75 0.55 8.89 -2.28
CA ILE A 75 0.63 7.99 -1.13
C ILE A 75 1.61 8.54 -0.07
N LYS A 76 2.81 8.93 -0.47
CA LYS A 76 3.79 9.55 0.45
C LYS A 76 3.25 10.80 1.11
N ASN A 77 2.59 11.67 0.33
CA ASN A 77 1.97 12.88 0.85
C ASN A 77 0.81 12.59 1.81
N TYR A 78 0.08 11.50 1.59
CA TYR A 78 -0.95 11.04 2.52
C TYR A 78 -0.34 10.63 3.86
N PHE A 79 0.66 9.74 3.86
CA PHE A 79 1.25 9.25 5.11
C PHE A 79 2.09 10.31 5.83
N LYS A 80 2.64 11.31 5.12
CA LYS A 80 3.24 12.49 5.75
C LYS A 80 2.23 13.30 6.59
N ARG A 81 0.94 13.29 6.24
CA ARG A 81 -0.12 14.00 6.97
C ARG A 81 -0.84 13.12 8.00
N ASN A 82 -0.74 11.81 7.87
CA ASN A 82 -1.43 10.82 8.70
C ASN A 82 -0.42 9.73 9.11
N GLU A 83 0.64 10.14 9.82
CA GLU A 83 1.76 9.24 10.17
C GLU A 83 1.32 8.08 11.08
N GLU A 84 0.28 8.30 11.89
CA GLU A 84 -0.32 7.31 12.77
C GLU A 84 -0.93 6.11 12.04
N GLU A 85 -1.29 6.28 10.77
CA GLU A 85 -1.86 5.21 9.94
C GLU A 85 -0.78 4.33 9.29
N ARG A 86 0.50 4.71 9.38
CA ARG A 86 1.62 4.02 8.72
C ARG A 86 1.79 2.59 9.23
N ILE A 87 1.61 2.38 10.53
CA ILE A 87 1.85 1.08 11.18
C ILE A 87 0.52 0.47 11.60
N ASN A 88 0.25 -0.74 11.09
CA ASN A 88 -0.87 -1.56 11.54
C ASN A 88 -0.35 -2.72 12.40
N ILE A 89 -0.97 -2.95 13.56
CA ILE A 89 -0.63 -4.05 14.47
C ILE A 89 -1.76 -5.08 14.35
N VAL A 90 -1.41 -6.28 13.89
CA VAL A 90 -2.32 -7.42 13.66
C VAL A 90 -2.01 -8.53 14.66
#